data_AF-A0A927VBW1-F1
#
_entry.id   AF-A0A927VBW1-F1
#
_cell.length_a   1.000
_cell.length_b   1.000
_cell.length_c   1.000
_cell.angle_alpha   90.00
_cell.angle_beta   90.00
_cell.angle_gamma   90.00
#
_symmetry.space_group_name_H-M   'P 1'
#
loop_
_entity.id
_entity.type
_entity.pdbx_description
1 polymer ?
#
loop_
_entity_poly.entity_id
_entity_poly.type
_entity_poly.pdbx_seq_one_letter_code
_entity_poly.pdbx_strand_id
1 'polypeptide(L)'
;MRRNVHRLQFGYGFVLILLAVCMLFLGIYIGSSRVANVEAKGADSAREKYYTAILIEEGDTLWSIADEYMTYEYKDRDSYMDEVRKMNDLTGSIIKSGSTLLVPYYADTN
;
A
#
# COMPACT_ATOMS: atom_id res chain seq x y z
N MET A 1 18.90 -54.96 -21.46
CA MET A 1 18.90 -53.71 -20.66
C MET A 1 18.17 -52.58 -21.39
N ARG A 2 16.86 -52.73 -21.73
CA ARG A 2 16.10 -51.80 -22.59
C ARG A 2 14.65 -51.51 -22.14
N ARG A 3 14.28 -51.88 -20.90
CA ARG A 3 12.89 -51.78 -20.39
C ARG A 3 12.61 -50.61 -19.43
N ASN A 4 13.62 -49.79 -19.09
CA ASN A 4 13.49 -48.75 -18.07
C ASN A 4 13.28 -47.33 -18.64
N VAL A 5 13.45 -47.13 -19.95
CA VAL A 5 13.33 -45.81 -20.59
C VAL A 5 11.87 -45.36 -20.79
N HIS A 6 10.93 -46.30 -21.02
CA HIS A 6 9.52 -45.94 -21.20
C HIS A 6 8.81 -45.56 -19.88
N ARG A 7 9.19 -46.17 -18.74
CA ARG A 7 8.66 -45.77 -17.43
C ARG A 7 9.12 -44.37 -17.00
N LEU A 8 10.27 -43.93 -17.52
CA LEU A 8 10.87 -42.63 -17.26
C LEU A 8 10.20 -41.53 -18.10
N GLN A 9 9.88 -41.81 -19.38
CA GLN A 9 9.22 -40.87 -20.30
C GLN A 9 7.78 -40.50 -19.87
N PHE A 10 6.99 -41.46 -19.36
CA PHE A 10 5.65 -41.18 -18.83
C PHE A 10 5.68 -40.27 -17.60
N GLY A 11 6.67 -40.44 -16.73
CA GLY A 11 6.88 -39.56 -15.57
C GLY A 11 7.29 -38.15 -15.96
N TYR A 12 8.18 -37.99 -16.94
CA TYR A 12 8.59 -36.68 -17.44
C TYR A 12 7.44 -35.90 -18.09
N GLY A 13 6.58 -36.55 -18.88
CA GLY A 13 5.40 -35.91 -19.45
C GLY A 13 4.44 -35.38 -18.38
N PHE A 14 4.20 -36.18 -17.34
CA PHE A 14 3.35 -35.80 -16.20
C PHE A 14 3.97 -34.64 -15.39
N VAL A 15 5.28 -34.67 -15.14
CA VAL A 15 6.00 -33.58 -14.44
C VAL A 15 5.97 -32.29 -15.24
N LEU A 16 6.14 -32.35 -16.58
CA LEU A 16 6.06 -31.16 -17.44
C LEU A 16 4.64 -30.55 -17.43
N ILE A 17 3.60 -31.37 -17.40
CA ILE A 17 2.21 -30.90 -17.28
C ILE A 17 1.98 -30.21 -15.92
N LEU A 18 2.48 -30.79 -14.83
CA LEU A 18 2.37 -30.18 -13.50
C LEU A 18 3.11 -28.84 -13.41
N LEU A 19 4.31 -28.73 -14.00
CA LEU A 19 5.07 -27.49 -14.03
C LEU A 19 4.36 -26.39 -14.86
N ALA A 20 3.74 -26.76 -15.99
CA ALA A 20 2.96 -25.83 -16.80
C ALA A 20 1.73 -25.30 -16.03
N VAL A 21 1.04 -26.16 -15.29
CA VAL A 21 -0.09 -25.78 -14.44
C VAL A 21 0.35 -24.86 -13.29
N CYS A 22 1.48 -25.16 -12.62
CA CYS A 22 2.04 -24.28 -11.59
C CYS A 22 2.42 -22.89 -12.12
N MET A 23 3.01 -22.81 -13.32
CA MET A 23 3.33 -21.52 -13.95
C MET A 23 2.09 -20.69 -14.30
N LEU A 24 0.99 -21.34 -14.70
CA LEU A 24 -0.30 -20.67 -14.91
C LEU A 24 -0.85 -20.07 -13.61
N PHE A 25 -0.82 -20.81 -12.50
CA PHE A 25 -1.28 -20.29 -11.21
C PHE A 25 -0.37 -19.18 -10.67
N LEU A 26 0.94 -19.26 -10.89
CA LEU A 26 1.89 -18.21 -10.52
C LEU A 26 1.65 -16.92 -11.32
N GLY A 27 1.35 -17.04 -12.63
CA GLY A 27 1.01 -15.90 -13.48
C GLY A 27 -0.25 -15.16 -13.04
N ILE A 28 -1.29 -15.90 -12.61
CA ILE A 28 -2.54 -15.33 -12.08
C ILE A 28 -2.27 -14.61 -10.74
N TYR A 29 -1.44 -15.19 -9.87
CA TYR A 29 -1.07 -14.58 -8.58
C TYR A 29 -0.29 -13.26 -8.75
N ILE A 30 0.66 -13.22 -9.70
CA ILE A 30 1.44 -12.01 -10.00
C ILE A 30 0.56 -10.94 -10.67
N GLY A 31 -0.32 -11.34 -11.60
CA GLY A 31 -1.23 -10.42 -12.31
C GLY A 31 -2.31 -9.77 -11.44
N SER A 32 -2.70 -10.42 -10.34
CA SER A 32 -3.73 -9.91 -9.42
C SER A 32 -3.26 -8.78 -8.51
N SER A 33 -1.95 -8.49 -8.46
CA SER A 33 -1.36 -7.47 -7.58
C SER A 33 -1.29 -6.06 -8.17
N ARG A 34 -1.80 -5.84 -9.39
CA ARG A 34 -1.74 -4.56 -10.09
C ARG A 34 -3.12 -4.05 -10.46
N VAL A 35 -4.04 -3.97 -9.49
CA VAL A 35 -5.11 -2.99 -9.56
C VAL A 35 -4.50 -1.65 -9.16
N ALA A 36 -3.89 -0.97 -10.12
CA ALA A 36 -3.66 0.45 -9.99
C ALA A 36 -5.05 1.09 -10.05
N ASN A 37 -5.53 1.60 -8.91
CA ASN A 37 -6.70 2.48 -8.88
C ASN A 37 -6.33 3.74 -9.67
N VAL A 38 -6.58 3.73 -10.97
CA VAL A 38 -6.59 4.95 -11.77
C VAL A 38 -7.91 5.63 -11.43
N GLU A 39 -7.93 6.34 -10.31
CA GLU A 39 -8.95 7.37 -10.10
C GLU A 39 -8.78 8.37 -11.23
N ALA A 40 -9.81 8.46 -12.07
CA ALA A 40 -9.93 9.52 -13.07
C ALA A 40 -10.05 10.85 -12.32
N LYS A 41 -8.90 11.46 -11.99
CA LYS A 41 -8.86 12.81 -11.45
C LYS A 41 -9.31 13.75 -12.56
N GLY A 42 -10.56 14.21 -12.43
CA GLY A 42 -11.06 15.34 -13.19
C GLY A 42 -10.14 16.54 -13.02
N ALA A 43 -10.20 17.46 -13.97
CA ALA A 43 -9.32 18.62 -14.16
C ALA A 43 -9.33 19.66 -13.02
N ASP A 44 -9.07 19.22 -11.80
CA ASP A 44 -8.66 20.00 -10.65
C ASP A 44 -7.19 19.60 -10.43
N SER A 45 -6.30 20.58 -10.26
CA SER A 45 -4.84 20.42 -10.23
C SER A 45 -4.40 19.05 -9.72
N ALA A 46 -3.62 18.30 -10.51
CA ALA A 46 -3.19 16.96 -10.14
C ALA A 46 -2.32 17.03 -8.89
N ARG A 47 -2.96 17.02 -7.72
CA ARG A 47 -2.30 16.97 -6.43
C ARG A 47 -2.09 15.52 -6.08
N GLU A 48 -0.85 15.18 -5.80
CA GLU A 48 -0.45 13.84 -5.36
C GLU A 48 -0.32 13.82 -3.84
N LYS A 49 -0.62 12.65 -3.25
CA LYS A 49 -0.48 12.43 -1.81
C LYS A 49 0.97 12.06 -1.52
N TYR A 50 1.57 12.79 -0.59
CA TYR A 50 2.91 12.56 -0.06
C TYR A 50 2.86 12.39 1.45
N TYR A 51 3.98 11.93 2.03
CA TYR A 51 4.11 11.71 3.46
C TYR A 51 5.35 12.44 3.96
N THR A 52 5.21 13.13 5.09
CA THR A 52 6.33 13.80 5.75
C THR A 52 6.36 13.42 7.23
N ALA A 53 7.53 13.56 7.85
CA ALA A 53 7.76 13.23 9.24
C ALA A 53 7.98 14.52 10.03
N ILE A 54 7.12 14.78 11.01
CA ILE A 54 7.14 16.01 11.82
C ILE A 54 7.55 15.69 13.25
N LEU A 55 8.26 16.61 13.90
CA LEU A 55 8.59 16.49 15.32
C LEU A 55 7.42 17.02 16.14
N ILE A 56 6.92 16.21 17.07
CA ILE A 56 5.81 16.60 17.94
C ILE A 56 6.34 17.48 19.07
N GLU A 57 5.75 18.65 19.24
CA GLU A 57 6.06 19.60 20.29
C GLU A 57 5.13 19.45 21.50
N GLU A 58 5.45 20.14 22.59
CA GLU A 58 4.59 20.13 23.78
C GLU A 58 3.30 20.92 23.51
N GLY A 59 2.15 20.28 23.72
CA GLY A 59 0.83 20.87 23.45
C GLY A 59 0.21 20.47 22.11
N ASP A 60 0.98 19.81 21.24
CA ASP A 60 0.44 19.25 20.01
C ASP A 60 -0.61 18.18 20.27
N THR A 61 -1.63 18.18 19.43
CA THR A 61 -2.66 17.16 19.40
C THR A 61 -2.82 16.67 17.97
N LEU A 62 -3.33 15.45 17.79
CA LEU A 62 -3.71 14.99 16.44
C LEU A 62 -4.69 15.95 15.75
N TRP A 63 -5.46 16.70 16.55
CA TRP A 63 -6.40 17.70 16.05
C TRP A 63 -5.71 18.93 15.48
N SER A 64 -4.75 19.53 16.22
CA SER A 64 -3.98 20.68 15.74
C SER A 64 -3.14 20.31 14.51
N ILE A 65 -2.58 19.10 14.50
CA ILE A 65 -1.85 18.56 13.34
C ILE A 65 -2.78 18.38 12.14
N ALA A 66 -4.00 17.90 12.36
CA ALA A 66 -4.98 17.82 11.28
C ALA A 66 -5.38 19.20 10.76
N ASP A 67 -5.51 20.20 11.63
CA ASP A 67 -5.79 21.58 11.21
C ASP A 67 -4.69 22.18 10.33
N GLU A 68 -3.44 21.78 10.55
CA GLU A 68 -2.28 22.30 9.81
C GLU A 68 -2.04 21.56 8.49
N TYR A 69 -2.15 20.23 8.47
CA TYR A 69 -1.71 19.40 7.35
C TYR A 69 -2.86 18.83 6.51
N MET A 70 -4.10 18.80 7.01
CA MET A 70 -5.24 18.31 6.25
C MET A 70 -5.56 19.27 5.09
N THR A 71 -5.93 18.67 3.96
CA THR A 71 -6.30 19.37 2.73
C THR A 71 -7.70 18.95 2.28
N TYR A 72 -8.28 19.65 1.31
CA TYR A 72 -9.69 19.50 0.92
C TYR A 72 -10.06 18.12 0.35
N GLU A 73 -9.05 17.31 -0.01
CA GLU A 73 -9.19 15.94 -0.46
C GLU A 73 -9.73 15.01 0.65
N TYR A 74 -9.58 15.39 1.92
CA TYR A 74 -10.18 14.69 3.05
C TYR A 74 -11.60 15.19 3.31
N LYS A 75 -12.53 14.25 3.53
CA LYS A 75 -13.93 14.54 3.84
C LYS A 75 -14.09 15.30 5.16
N ASP A 76 -13.34 14.88 6.17
CA ASP A 76 -13.41 15.40 7.53
C ASP A 76 -12.11 15.12 8.30
N ARG A 77 -11.95 15.80 9.43
CA ARG A 77 -10.77 15.70 10.30
C ARG A 77 -10.58 14.30 10.86
N ASP A 78 -11.68 13.60 11.15
CA ASP A 78 -11.63 12.24 11.70
C ASP A 78 -11.01 11.27 10.68
N SER A 79 -11.38 11.39 9.40
CA SER A 79 -10.81 10.61 8.30
C SER A 79 -9.30 10.83 8.16
N TYR A 80 -8.84 12.07 8.30
CA TYR A 80 -7.42 12.39 8.29
C TYR A 80 -6.69 11.79 9.50
N MET A 81 -7.25 11.98 10.70
CA MET A 81 -6.69 11.45 11.95
C MET A 81 -6.67 9.92 11.98
N ASP A 82 -7.64 9.25 11.36
CA ASP A 82 -7.65 7.78 11.18
C ASP A 82 -6.45 7.31 10.35
N GLU A 83 -6.15 7.99 9.24
CA GLU A 83 -4.99 7.66 8.38
C GLU A 83 -3.69 7.89 9.14
N VAL A 84 -3.52 9.03 9.82
CA VAL A 84 -2.36 9.32 10.67
C VAL A 84 -2.18 8.24 11.74
N ARG A 85 -3.25 7.83 12.42
CA ARG A 85 -3.20 6.77 13.44
C ARG A 85 -2.73 5.45 12.85
N LYS A 86 -3.30 5.06 11.70
CA LYS A 86 -2.97 3.80 11.02
C LYS A 86 -1.52 3.76 10.55
N MET A 87 -0.98 4.87 10.05
CA MET A 87 0.40 4.93 9.56
C MET A 87 1.45 4.90 10.67
N ASN A 88 1.11 5.39 11.86
CA ASN A 88 2.03 5.48 12.99
C ASN A 88 1.76 4.41 14.07
N ASP A 89 0.95 3.39 13.75
CA ASP A 89 0.52 2.34 14.68
C ASP A 89 -0.01 2.88 16.01
N LEU A 90 -0.71 4.02 15.97
CA LEU A 90 -1.28 4.64 17.15
C LEU A 90 -2.58 3.93 17.54
N THR A 91 -2.65 3.48 18.79
CA THR A 91 -3.83 2.80 19.36
C THR A 91 -4.91 3.78 19.83
N GLY A 92 -4.68 5.08 19.74
CA GLY A 92 -5.60 6.13 20.17
C GLY A 92 -5.16 7.52 19.72
N SER A 93 -5.59 8.55 20.42
CA SER A 93 -5.28 9.96 20.10
C SER A 93 -4.04 10.52 20.80
N ILE A 94 -3.35 9.70 21.60
CA ILE A 94 -2.20 10.13 22.39
C ILE A 94 -0.95 10.13 21.52
N ILE A 95 -0.36 11.31 21.37
CA ILE A 95 0.95 11.53 20.77
C ILE A 95 1.91 12.07 21.84
N LYS A 96 3.21 11.85 21.67
CA LYS A 96 4.24 12.21 22.66
C LYS A 96 5.14 13.31 22.11
N SER A 97 5.32 14.37 22.88
CA SER A 97 6.34 15.39 22.57
C SER A 97 7.73 14.76 22.46
N GLY A 98 8.53 15.26 21.52
CA GLY A 98 9.86 14.74 21.19
C GLY A 98 9.86 13.49 20.31
N SER A 99 8.69 12.96 19.93
CA SER A 99 8.59 11.86 18.97
C SER A 99 8.30 12.38 17.56
N THR A 100 8.59 11.55 16.56
CA THR A 100 8.28 11.86 15.16
C THR A 100 6.94 11.25 14.78
N LEU A 101 6.11 12.01 14.07
CA LEU A 101 4.84 11.56 13.53
C LEU A 101 4.85 11.66 12.00
N LEU A 102 4.48 10.57 11.32
CA LEU A 102 4.24 10.57 9.89
C LEU A 102 2.86 11.17 9.59
N VAL A 103 2.82 12.21 8.76
CA VAL A 103 1.59 12.89 8.37
C VAL A 103 1.44 12.91 6.84
N PRO A 104 0.23 12.64 6.31
CA PRO A 104 -0.03 12.74 4.89
C PRO A 104 -0.31 14.19 4.49
N TYR A 105 0.15 14.62 3.33
CA TYR A 105 -0.20 15.93 2.75
C TYR A 105 -0.33 15.82 1.23
N TYR A 106 -1.06 16.75 0.62
CA TYR A 106 -1.20 16.82 -0.82
C TYR A 106 -0.34 17.95 -1.38
N ALA A 107 0.35 17.73 -2.49
CA ALA A 107 1.14 18.75 -3.19
C ALA A 107 0.89 18.68 -4.69
N ASP A 108 0.99 19.84 -5.35
CA ASP A 108 0.84 19.94 -6.80
C ASP A 108 1.96 19.17 -7.50
N THR A 109 1.60 18.33 -8.46
CA THR A 109 2.55 17.69 -9.36
C THR A 109 2.92 18.68 -10.46
N ASN A 110 4.05 19.36 -10.28
CA ASN A 110 4.64 20.27 -11.28
C ASN A 110 5.21 19.51 -12.49
#